data_AF-A0A2D1KL96-F1
#
_entry.id   AF-A0A2D1KL96-F1
#
_cell.length_a   1.000
_cell.length_b   1.000
_cell.length_c   1.000
_cell.angle_alpha   90.00
_cell.angle_beta   90.00
_cell.angle_gamma   90.00
#
_symmetry.space_group_name_H-M   'P 1'
#
loop_
_entity.id
_entity.type
_entity.pdbx_description
1 polymer ?
#
loop_
_entity_poly.entity_id
_entity_poly.type
_entity_poly.pdbx_seq_one_letter_code
_entity_poly.pdbx_strand_id
1 'polypeptide(L)'
;METQIKQRLSVVCDKAMLNKVALFCDYYGIKENDLGNDKIAFFKAHQAKLDSLAQGYAEMASLNTEICAEFCNCEEEAALRIH
;
A
#
# COMPACT_ATOMS: atom_id res chain seq x y z
N MET A 1 -24.95 4.61 -29.08
CA MET A 1 -23.87 4.27 -28.14
C MET A 1 -24.34 4.77 -26.78
N GLU A 2 -24.93 3.90 -25.98
CA GLU A 2 -25.56 4.29 -24.72
C GLU A 2 -24.49 4.40 -23.62
N THR A 3 -24.29 5.62 -23.13
CA THR A 3 -23.38 5.90 -22.03
C THR A 3 -24.03 5.41 -20.73
N GLN A 4 -23.56 4.29 -20.19
CA GLN A 4 -24.02 3.80 -18.88
C GLN A 4 -23.57 4.77 -17.78
N ILE A 5 -24.52 5.55 -17.28
CA ILE A 5 -24.35 6.42 -16.11
C ILE A 5 -24.28 5.50 -14.89
N LYS A 6 -23.09 5.33 -14.29
CA LYS A 6 -22.91 4.65 -13.01
C LYS A 6 -23.64 5.44 -11.92
N GLN A 7 -24.84 5.00 -11.53
CA GLN A 7 -25.53 5.53 -10.36
C GLN A 7 -24.76 5.17 -9.10
N ARG A 8 -24.43 6.19 -8.30
CA ARG A 8 -23.74 6.03 -7.02
C ARG A 8 -24.78 5.64 -5.95
N LEU A 9 -24.91 4.34 -5.68
CA LEU A 9 -25.73 3.84 -4.58
C LEU A 9 -25.05 4.18 -3.25
N SER A 10 -25.73 4.94 -2.40
CA SER A 10 -25.30 5.18 -1.02
C SER A 10 -25.77 4.01 -0.15
N VAL A 11 -24.86 3.09 0.16
CA VAL A 11 -25.14 2.00 1.10
C VAL A 11 -24.85 2.49 2.52
N VAL A 12 -25.80 2.31 3.43
CA VAL A 12 -25.57 2.50 4.87
C VAL A 12 -24.74 1.31 5.34
N CYS A 13 -23.43 1.46 5.37
CA CYS A 13 -22.51 0.48 5.94
C CYS A 13 -22.33 0.72 7.44
N ASP A 14 -22.31 -0.35 8.21
CA ASP A 14 -21.93 -0.32 9.62
C ASP A 14 -20.53 0.32 9.80
N LYS A 15 -20.37 1.17 10.81
CA LYS A 15 -19.13 1.90 11.08
C LYS A 15 -17.95 0.95 11.30
N ALA A 16 -18.19 -0.21 11.92
CA ALA A 16 -17.14 -1.22 12.09
C ALA A 16 -16.67 -1.81 10.76
N MET A 17 -17.57 -1.96 9.78
CA MET A 17 -17.24 -2.44 8.45
C MET A 17 -16.46 -1.39 7.65
N LEU A 18 -16.85 -0.11 7.74
CA LEU A 18 -16.11 1.00 7.11
C LEU A 18 -14.67 1.07 7.62
N ASN A 19 -14.45 0.94 8.93
CA ASN A 19 -13.11 0.94 9.50
C ASN A 19 -12.24 -0.22 8.99
N LYS A 20 -12.83 -1.41 8.77
CA LYS A 20 -12.11 -2.55 8.20
C LYS A 20 -11.73 -2.32 6.73
N VAL A 21 -12.62 -1.67 5.97
CA VAL A 21 -12.35 -1.31 4.58
C VAL A 21 -11.24 -0.26 4.49
N ALA A 22 -11.27 0.76 5.34
CA ALA A 22 -10.22 1.78 5.42
C ALA A 22 -8.86 1.13 5.74
N LEU A 23 -8.80 0.26 6.76
CA LEU A 23 -7.58 -0.45 7.12
C LEU A 23 -7.04 -1.32 5.97
N PHE A 24 -7.92 -2.03 5.27
CA PHE A 24 -7.54 -2.82 4.10
C PHE A 24 -6.97 -1.94 2.99
N CYS A 25 -7.64 -0.82 2.71
CA CYS A 25 -7.21 0.15 1.70
C CYS A 25 -5.84 0.75 2.05
N ASP A 26 -5.62 1.14 3.30
CA ASP A 26 -4.33 1.65 3.77
C ASP A 26 -3.23 0.60 3.66
N TYR A 27 -3.49 -0.63 4.12
CA TYR A 27 -2.50 -1.71 4.11
C TYR A 27 -2.00 -2.03 2.68
N TYR A 28 -2.92 -2.04 1.70
CA TYR A 28 -2.60 -2.35 0.30
C TYR A 28 -2.37 -1.11 -0.58
N GLY A 29 -2.43 0.11 -0.02
CA GLY A 29 -2.23 1.37 -0.76
C GLY A 29 -3.30 1.65 -1.84
N ILE A 30 -4.55 1.25 -1.59
CA ILE A 30 -5.67 1.39 -2.53
C ILE A 30 -6.57 2.55 -2.08
N LYS A 31 -7.06 3.37 -3.02
CA LYS A 31 -8.12 4.34 -2.69
C LYS A 31 -9.46 3.60 -2.57
N GLU A 32 -10.26 3.92 -1.56
CA GLU A 32 -11.58 3.30 -1.36
C GLU A 32 -12.48 3.39 -2.61
N ASN A 33 -12.45 4.53 -3.32
CA ASN A 33 -13.22 4.73 -4.56
C ASN A 33 -12.78 3.80 -5.71
N ASP A 34 -11.57 3.26 -5.64
CA ASP A 34 -10.99 2.34 -6.63
C ASP A 34 -11.13 0.87 -6.18
N LEU A 35 -11.74 0.62 -5.03
CA LEU A 35 -11.95 -0.72 -4.49
C LEU A 35 -13.09 -1.41 -5.26
N GLY A 36 -12.73 -2.38 -6.09
CA GLY A 36 -13.65 -3.23 -6.84
C GLY A 36 -13.36 -4.71 -6.62
N ASN A 37 -14.30 -5.57 -7.01
CA ASN A 37 -14.20 -7.02 -6.82
C ASN A 37 -12.90 -7.62 -7.39
N ASP A 38 -12.44 -7.14 -8.55
CA ASP A 38 -11.21 -7.62 -9.18
C ASP A 38 -9.97 -7.34 -8.32
N LYS A 39 -9.90 -6.16 -7.70
CA LYS A 39 -8.80 -5.79 -6.80
C LYS A 39 -8.85 -6.64 -5.54
N ILE A 40 -10.03 -6.80 -4.93
CA ILE A 40 -10.21 -7.63 -3.73
C ILE A 40 -9.76 -9.07 -4.03
N ALA A 41 -10.15 -9.63 -5.17
CA ALA A 41 -9.74 -10.98 -5.58
C ALA A 41 -8.23 -11.08 -5.79
N PHE A 42 -7.61 -10.09 -6.44
CA PHE A 42 -6.17 -10.04 -6.65
C PHE A 42 -5.40 -10.03 -5.31
N PHE A 43 -5.75 -9.12 -4.40
CA PHE A 43 -5.05 -9.01 -3.10
C PHE A 43 -5.27 -10.25 -2.24
N LYS A 44 -6.47 -10.83 -2.25
CA LYS A 44 -6.73 -12.09 -1.55
C LYS A 44 -5.88 -13.24 -2.10
N ALA A 45 -5.71 -13.33 -3.42
CA ALA A 45 -4.89 -14.36 -4.05
C ALA A 45 -3.38 -14.21 -3.75
N HIS A 46 -2.93 -12.99 -3.47
CA HIS A 46 -1.50 -12.68 -3.24
C HIS A 46 -1.18 -12.33 -1.78
N GLN A 47 -2.15 -12.45 -0.86
CA GLN A 47 -2.03 -12.03 0.54
C GLN A 47 -0.79 -12.62 1.20
N ALA A 48 -0.60 -13.95 1.13
CA ALA A 48 0.54 -14.61 1.77
C ALA A 48 1.90 -14.08 1.29
N LYS A 49 2.01 -13.70 0.02
CA LYS A 49 3.24 -13.12 -0.56
C LYS A 49 3.48 -11.71 -0.03
N LEU A 50 2.43 -10.90 0.05
CA LEU A 50 2.49 -9.52 0.54
C LEU A 50 2.77 -9.49 2.05
N ASP A 51 2.14 -10.38 2.83
CA ASP A 51 2.40 -10.57 4.25
C ASP A 51 3.87 -10.97 4.49
N SER A 52 4.38 -11.93 3.70
CA SER A 52 5.78 -12.35 3.79
C SER A 52 6.76 -11.22 3.46
N LEU A 53 6.42 -10.38 2.48
CA LEU A 53 7.23 -9.20 2.13
C LEU A 53 7.26 -8.18 3.27
N ALA A 54 6.09 -7.84 3.81
CA ALA A 54 5.97 -6.91 4.94
C ALA A 54 6.75 -7.42 6.16
N GLN A 55 6.62 -8.71 6.46
CA GLN A 55 7.32 -9.36 7.55
C GLN A 55 8.85 -9.33 7.36
N GLY A 56 9.34 -9.66 6.15
CA GLY A 56 10.77 -9.61 5.85
C GLY A 56 11.37 -8.20 6.02
N TYR A 57 10.63 -7.16 5.62
CA TYR A 57 11.06 -5.77 5.88
C TYR A 57 11.07 -5.43 7.36
N ALA A 58 10.09 -5.89 8.13
CA ALA A 58 10.05 -5.66 9.58
C ALA A 58 11.24 -6.36 10.29
N GLU A 59 11.56 -7.59 9.90
CA GLU A 59 12.69 -8.34 10.45
C GLU A 59 14.04 -7.68 10.13
N MET A 60 14.17 -7.14 8.92
CA MET A 60 15.41 -6.49 8.47
C MET A 60 15.48 -5.01 8.83
N ALA A 61 14.48 -4.44 9.51
CA ALA A 61 14.36 -3.00 9.71
C ALA A 61 15.59 -2.38 10.40
N SER A 62 16.12 -3.02 11.46
CA SER A 62 17.31 -2.51 12.18
C SER A 62 18.54 -2.50 11.27
N LEU A 63 18.84 -3.65 10.65
CA LEU A 63 19.99 -3.79 9.76
C LEU A 63 19.92 -2.82 8.58
N ASN A 64 18.76 -2.71 7.94
CA ASN A 64 18.56 -1.78 6.83
C ASN A 64 18.76 -0.33 7.28
N THR A 65 18.34 0.03 8.50
CA THR A 65 18.55 1.37 9.05
C THR A 65 20.02 1.66 9.28
N GLU A 66 20.77 0.71 9.84
CA GLU A 66 22.21 0.84 10.09
C GLU A 66 23.00 1.03 8.79
N ILE A 67 22.69 0.21 7.76
CA ILE A 67 23.31 0.35 6.44
C ILE A 67 23.02 1.73 5.85
N CYS A 68 21.75 2.18 5.86
CA CYS A 68 21.42 3.52 5.35
C CYS A 68 22.19 4.63 6.09
N ALA A 69 22.33 4.52 7.41
CA ALA A 69 23.08 5.50 8.19
C ALA A 69 24.57 5.52 7.84
N GLU A 70 25.18 4.36 7.58
CA GLU A 70 26.60 4.24 7.20
C GLU A 70 26.89 4.91 5.84
N PHE A 71 25.97 4.77 4.88
CA PHE A 71 26.17 5.27 3.50
C PHE A 71 25.58 6.66 3.24
N CYS A 72 24.87 7.27 4.20
CA CYS A 72 24.24 8.58 4.06
C CYS A 72 25.22 9.67 3.57
N ASN A 73 26.42 9.73 4.15
CA ASN A 73 27.43 10.72 3.75
C ASN A 73 27.94 10.52 2.32
N CYS A 74 28.06 9.26 1.87
CA CYS A 74 28.48 8.94 0.52
C CYS A 74 27.45 9.41 -0.52
N GLU A 75 26.16 9.25 -0.22
CA GLU A 75 25.07 9.73 -1.06
C GLU A 75 25.05 11.26 -1.15
N GLU A 76 25.25 11.95 -0.03
CA GLU A 76 25.35 13.42 0.00
C GLU A 76 26.54 13.94 -0.80
N GLU A 77 27.72 13.33 -0.64
CA GLU A 77 28.92 13.69 -1.41
C GLU A 77 28.74 13.45 -2.92
N ALA A 78 28.08 12.35 -3.30
CA ALA A 78 27.79 12.04 -4.69
C ALA A 78 26.80 13.06 -5.28
N ALA A 79 25.75 13.42 -4.54
CA ALA A 79 24.76 14.42 -4.96
C ALA A 79 25.41 15.79 -5.22
N LEU A 80 26.39 16.19 -4.41
CA LEU A 80 27.14 17.44 -4.59
C LEU A 80 28.03 17.47 -5.84
N ARG A 81 28.35 16.31 -6.43
CA ARG A 81 29.23 16.19 -7.61
C ARG A 81 28.49 15.99 -8.93
N ILE A 82 27.18 15.80 -8.87
CA ILE A 82 26.31 15.60 -10.06
C ILE A 82 25.62 16.93 -10.47
N HIS A 83 25.80 17.99 -9.69
CA HIS A 83 25.42 19.38 -10.02
C HIS A 83 26.61 20.20 -10.50
#